data_AF-A0AAD9BS78-F1
#
_entry.id   AF-A0AAD9BS78-F1
#
_cell.length_a   1.000
_cell.length_b   1.000
_cell.length_c   1.000
_cell.angle_alpha   90.00
_cell.angle_beta   90.00
_cell.angle_gamma   90.00
#
_symmetry.space_group_name_H-M   'P 1'
#
loop_
_entity.id
_entity.type
_entity.pdbx_description
1 polymer ?
#
loop_
_entity_poly.entity_id
_entity_poly.type
_entity_poly.pdbx_seq_one_letter_code
_entity_poly.pdbx_strand_id
1 'polypeptide(L)'
;MQEVFTLPMGVDMEIIEMQSNIELKARARDQDFWSLVSRERYPLIVSYALKLKAYFGSTYLCETAFSQMKIIKSKYRTRMTDAHLTDCLRLAITNYQPDLKRLTDNVQSQQSH
;
A
#
# COMPACT_ATOMS: atom_id res chain seq x y z
N MET A 1 -16.61 -12.29 9.26
CA MET A 1 -15.61 -12.32 8.16
C MET A 1 -16.15 -12.96 6.87
N GLN A 2 -17.36 -13.55 6.87
CA GLN A 2 -17.91 -14.29 5.73
C GLN A 2 -18.72 -13.43 4.73
N GLU A 3 -19.08 -12.20 5.12
CA GLU A 3 -19.81 -11.25 4.24
C GLU A 3 -18.93 -10.48 3.25
N VAL A 4 -17.60 -10.65 3.29
CA VAL A 4 -16.67 -9.83 2.49
C VAL A 4 -16.60 -10.29 1.01
N PHE A 5 -17.07 -11.49 0.71
CA PHE A 5 -16.92 -12.12 -0.61
C PHE A 5 -18.25 -12.42 -1.31
N THR A 6 -19.37 -11.89 -0.84
CA THR A 6 -20.61 -11.96 -1.61
C THR A 6 -20.49 -11.03 -2.81
N LEU A 7 -20.46 -11.62 -4.00
CA LEU A 7 -20.38 -10.90 -5.25
C LEU A 7 -21.71 -10.13 -5.47
N PRO A 8 -21.64 -8.81 -5.72
CA PRO A 8 -22.85 -8.03 -5.99
C PRO A 8 -23.52 -8.52 -7.28
N MET A 9 -24.86 -8.48 -7.32
CA MET A 9 -25.61 -8.88 -8.51
C MET A 9 -25.11 -8.12 -9.75
N GLY A 10 -24.87 -8.85 -10.83
CA GLY A 10 -24.41 -8.30 -12.12
C GLY A 10 -22.89 -8.36 -12.34
N VAL A 11 -22.09 -8.62 -11.30
CA VAL A 11 -20.63 -8.75 -11.50
C VAL A 11 -20.26 -10.00 -12.32
N ASP A 12 -21.04 -11.07 -12.22
CA ASP A 12 -20.82 -12.29 -13.02
C ASP A 12 -20.91 -12.02 -14.52
N MET A 13 -21.82 -11.12 -14.93
CA MET A 13 -21.95 -10.71 -16.33
C MET A 13 -20.74 -9.89 -16.79
N GLU A 14 -20.30 -8.92 -15.97
CA GLU A 14 -19.06 -8.18 -16.26
C GLU A 14 -17.85 -9.12 -16.34
N ILE A 15 -17.78 -10.17 -15.51
CA ILE A 15 -16.68 -11.13 -15.51
C ILE A 15 -16.67 -11.89 -16.83
N ILE A 16 -17.83 -12.40 -17.27
CA ILE A 16 -17.97 -13.12 -18.54
C ILE A 16 -17.57 -12.21 -19.71
N GLU A 17 -18.03 -10.96 -19.74
CA GLU A 17 -17.68 -10.00 -20.79
C GLU A 17 -16.21 -9.59 -20.78
N MET A 18 -15.62 -9.41 -19.60
CA MET A 18 -14.20 -9.07 -19.49
C MET A 18 -13.34 -10.27 -19.92
N GLN A 19 -13.73 -11.49 -19.53
CA GLN A 19 -13.06 -12.71 -19.95
C GLN A 19 -13.24 -12.99 -21.44
N SER A 20 -14.28 -12.53 -22.11
CA SER A 20 -14.41 -12.69 -23.56
C SER A 20 -13.57 -11.68 -24.35
N ASN A 21 -13.08 -10.61 -23.71
CA ASN A 21 -12.29 -9.56 -24.34
C ASN A 21 -10.85 -10.04 -24.65
N ILE A 22 -10.54 -10.14 -25.94
CA ILE A 22 -9.25 -10.65 -26.45
C ILE A 22 -8.08 -9.70 -26.09
N GLU A 23 -8.28 -8.39 -26.17
CA GLU A 23 -7.24 -7.41 -25.85
C GLU A 23 -6.87 -7.47 -24.36
N LEU A 24 -7.88 -7.48 -23.48
CA LEU A 24 -7.66 -7.61 -22.05
C LEU A 24 -6.99 -8.94 -21.69
N LYS A 25 -7.38 -10.04 -22.36
CA LYS A 25 -6.72 -11.35 -22.18
C LYS A 25 -5.24 -11.31 -22.58
N ALA A 26 -4.91 -10.68 -23.70
CA ALA A 26 -3.53 -10.57 -24.18
C ALA A 26 -2.63 -9.82 -23.17
N ARG A 27 -3.21 -8.86 -22.43
CA ARG A 27 -2.51 -8.01 -21.46
C ARG A 27 -2.75 -8.41 -20.00
N ALA A 28 -3.30 -9.59 -19.75
CA ALA A 28 -3.69 -10.02 -18.39
C ALA A 28 -2.52 -10.12 -17.40
N ARG A 29 -1.27 -10.14 -17.88
CA ARG A 29 -0.05 -10.19 -17.06
C ARG A 29 0.65 -8.84 -16.91
N ASP A 30 0.14 -7.80 -17.54
CA ASP A 30 0.76 -6.48 -17.50
C ASP A 30 0.57 -5.87 -16.11
N GLN A 31 1.62 -5.21 -15.59
CA GLN A 31 1.59 -4.63 -14.25
C GLN A 31 0.51 -3.56 -14.08
N ASP A 32 0.19 -2.88 -15.18
CA ASP A 32 -0.80 -1.81 -15.29
C ASP A 32 -2.14 -2.30 -15.87
N PHE A 33 -2.40 -3.62 -15.92
CA PHE A 33 -3.64 -4.22 -16.42
C PHE A 33 -4.90 -3.48 -15.96
N TRP A 34 -5.00 -3.19 -14.65
CA TRP A 34 -6.18 -2.53 -14.07
C TRP A 34 -6.38 -1.08 -14.54
N SER A 35 -5.37 -0.44 -15.13
CA SER A 35 -5.50 0.87 -15.78
C SER A 35 -6.09 0.78 -17.19
N LEU A 36 -6.00 -0.39 -17.83
CA LEU A 36 -6.52 -0.66 -19.16
C LEU A 36 -8.01 -1.08 -19.14
N VAL A 37 -8.49 -1.56 -17.99
CA VAL A 37 -9.89 -1.97 -17.81
C VAL A 37 -10.79 -0.73 -17.74
N SER A 38 -11.69 -0.57 -18.72
CA SER A 38 -12.64 0.54 -18.75
C SER A 38 -13.58 0.51 -17.55
N ARG A 39 -13.58 1.60 -16.77
CA ARG A 39 -14.47 1.78 -15.62
C ARG A 39 -15.93 1.98 -16.02
N GLU A 40 -16.18 2.47 -17.23
CA GLU A 40 -17.53 2.62 -17.77
C GLU A 40 -18.11 1.27 -18.20
N ARG A 41 -17.27 0.39 -18.74
CA ARG A 41 -17.68 -0.93 -19.22
C ARG A 41 -17.73 -2.00 -18.11
N TYR A 42 -16.84 -1.90 -17.12
CA TYR A 42 -16.72 -2.87 -16.03
C TYR A 42 -16.75 -2.19 -14.64
N PRO A 43 -17.79 -1.41 -14.33
CA PRO A 43 -17.83 -0.61 -13.09
C PRO A 43 -17.78 -1.46 -11.81
N LEU A 44 -18.43 -2.63 -11.78
CA LEU A 44 -18.47 -3.49 -10.59
C LEU A 44 -17.11 -4.15 -10.36
N ILE A 45 -16.50 -4.70 -11.41
CA ILE A 45 -15.18 -5.34 -11.32
C ILE A 45 -14.12 -4.33 -10.89
N VAL A 46 -14.07 -3.15 -11.53
CA VAL A 46 -13.07 -2.12 -11.19
C VAL A 46 -13.24 -1.67 -9.75
N SER A 47 -14.48 -1.48 -9.29
CA SER A 47 -14.76 -1.14 -7.89
C SER A 47 -14.25 -2.22 -6.92
N TYR A 48 -14.49 -3.49 -7.21
CA TYR A 48 -14.07 -4.59 -6.35
C TYR A 48 -12.56 -4.80 -6.37
N ALA A 49 -11.91 -4.70 -7.53
CA ALA A 49 -10.47 -4.78 -7.66
C ALA A 49 -9.76 -3.69 -6.84
N LEU A 50 -10.29 -2.46 -6.85
CA LEU A 50 -9.78 -1.37 -6.01
C LEU A 50 -9.92 -1.66 -4.51
N LYS A 51 -11.08 -2.20 -4.08
CA LYS A 51 -11.31 -2.59 -2.68
C LYS A 51 -10.35 -3.70 -2.24
N LEU A 52 -10.20 -4.75 -3.05
CA LEU A 52 -9.25 -5.83 -2.78
C LEU A 52 -7.82 -5.29 -2.70
N LYS A 53 -7.39 -4.48 -3.67
CA LYS A 53 -6.07 -3.84 -3.66
C LYS A 53 -5.84 -3.01 -2.40
N ALA A 54 -6.85 -2.25 -1.95
CA ALA A 54 -6.78 -1.49 -0.71
C ALA A 54 -6.66 -2.39 0.53
N TYR A 55 -7.41 -3.50 0.60
CA TYR A 55 -7.30 -4.45 1.71
C TYR A 55 -5.93 -5.13 1.79
N PHE A 56 -5.37 -5.55 0.65
CA PHE A 56 -4.01 -6.09 0.63
C PHE A 56 -2.99 -5.04 1.06
N GLY A 57 -3.12 -3.81 0.55
CA GLY A 57 -2.25 -2.70 0.93
C GLY A 57 -2.32 -2.36 2.41
N SER A 58 -3.52 -2.29 3.00
CA SER A 58 -3.68 -1.98 4.43
C SER A 58 -3.18 -3.11 5.32
N THR A 59 -3.44 -4.37 4.95
CA THR A 59 -2.97 -5.54 5.69
C THR A 59 -1.45 -5.58 5.70
N TYR A 60 -0.81 -5.45 4.53
CA TYR A 60 0.64 -5.39 4.41
C TYR A 60 1.25 -4.24 5.23
N LEU A 61 0.66 -3.04 5.18
CA LEU A 61 1.13 -1.90 5.95
C LEU A 61 0.98 -2.13 7.45
N CYS A 62 -0.13 -2.72 7.91
CA CYS A 62 -0.33 -3.06 9.31
C CYS A 62 0.71 -4.09 9.79
N GLU A 63 0.90 -5.18 9.05
CA GLU A 63 1.89 -6.22 9.36
C GLU A 63 3.32 -5.65 9.42
N THR A 64 3.66 -4.79 8.45
CA THR A 64 4.94 -4.09 8.41
C THR A 64 5.09 -3.17 9.61
N ALA A 65 4.07 -2.37 9.93
CA ALA A 65 4.09 -1.45 11.07
C ALA A 65 4.24 -2.19 12.40
N PHE A 66 3.54 -3.32 12.62
CA PHE A 66 3.69 -4.14 13.82
C PHE A 66 5.08 -4.75 13.93
N SER A 67 5.62 -5.25 12.82
CA SER A 67 6.98 -5.80 12.77
C SER A 67 8.03 -4.74 13.11
N GLN A 68 7.92 -3.56 12.51
CA GLN A 68 8.80 -2.42 12.81
C GLN A 68 8.65 -1.95 14.26
N MET A 69 7.42 -1.90 14.80
CA MET A 69 7.18 -1.53 16.19
C MET A 69 7.92 -2.45 17.15
N LYS A 70 7.91 -3.76 16.89
CA LYS A 70 8.62 -4.75 17.69
C LYS A 70 10.13 -4.51 17.67
N ILE A 71 10.70 -4.21 16.50
CA ILE A 71 12.14 -3.91 16.34
C ILE A 71 12.51 -2.63 17.09
N ILE A 72 11.78 -1.53 16.87
CA ILE A 72 12.06 -0.22 17.45
C ILE A 72 11.94 -0.28 18.98
N LYS A 73 10.85 -0.88 19.52
CA LYS A 73 10.69 -1.06 20.97
C LYS A 73 11.74 -1.99 21.57
N SER A 74 12.23 -3.00 20.85
CA SER A 74 13.32 -3.86 21.34
C SER A 74 14.62 -3.10 21.50
N LYS A 75 14.91 -2.13 20.62
CA LYS A 75 16.17 -1.37 20.62
C LYS A 75 16.22 -0.24 21.65
N TYR A 76 15.09 0.42 21.93
CA TYR A 76 15.02 1.64 22.75
C TYR A 76 14.08 1.53 23.97
N ARG A 77 13.86 0.30 24.46
CA ARG A 77 12.77 -0.09 25.37
C ARG A 77 12.55 0.79 26.61
N THR A 78 13.61 1.40 27.17
CA THR A 78 13.53 2.15 28.43
C THR A 78 13.45 3.66 28.27
N ARG A 79 13.62 4.21 27.05
CA ARG A 79 13.81 5.66 26.83
C ARG A 79 12.85 6.27 25.81
N MET A 80 11.98 5.47 25.20
CA MET A 80 11.17 5.90 24.08
C MET A 80 9.74 6.24 24.51
N THR A 81 9.31 7.46 24.17
CA THR A 81 7.92 7.90 24.37
C THR A 81 7.06 7.45 23.20
N ASP A 82 5.73 7.49 23.36
CA ASP A 82 4.80 7.14 22.28
C ASP A 82 4.92 8.08 21.07
N ALA A 83 5.24 9.36 21.29
CA ALA A 83 5.51 10.31 20.23
C ALA A 83 6.74 9.90 19.41
N HIS A 84 7.87 9.61 20.07
CA HIS A 84 9.09 9.15 19.41
C HIS A 84 8.86 7.83 18.65
N LEU A 85 8.11 6.90 19.24
CA LEU A 85 7.77 5.65 18.57
C LEU A 85 6.95 5.90 17.30
N THR A 86 5.98 6.81 17.36
CA THR A 86 5.14 7.17 16.22
C THR A 86 5.98 7.74 15.08
N ASP A 87 6.92 8.64 15.39
CA ASP A 87 7.82 9.23 14.39
C ASP A 87 8.74 8.18 13.77
N CYS A 88 9.35 7.30 14.59
CA CYS A 88 10.19 6.21 14.10
C CYS A 88 9.39 5.23 13.24
N LEU A 89 8.15 4.90 13.61
CA LEU A 89 7.29 4.03 12.82
C LEU A 89 6.96 4.66 11.47
N ARG A 90 6.61 5.95 11.43
CA ARG A 90 6.36 6.68 10.18
C ARG A 90 7.56 6.64 9.24
N LEU A 91 8.76 6.84 9.78
CA LEU A 91 10.01 6.76 9.03
C LEU A 91 10.31 5.33 8.55
N ALA A 92 9.96 4.30 9.32
CA ALA A 92 10.23 2.92 8.97
C ALA A 92 9.29 2.33 7.92
N ILE A 93 8.06 2.85 7.80
CA ILE A 93 7.03 2.35 6.86
C ILE A 93 6.85 3.21 5.61
N THR A 94 7.46 4.40 5.57
CA THR A 94 7.30 5.31 4.43
C THR A 94 8.16 4.89 3.24
N ASN A 95 7.62 5.07 2.04
CA ASN A 95 8.38 4.96 0.80
C ASN A 95 9.10 6.28 0.44
N TYR A 96 8.90 7.33 1.24
CA TYR A 96 9.56 8.62 1.03
C TYR A 96 11.08 8.47 1.24
N GLN A 97 11.85 8.89 0.23
CA GLN A 97 13.29 8.97 0.30
C GLN A 97 13.68 10.43 0.58
N PRO A 98 14.09 10.78 1.81
CA PRO A 98 14.52 12.13 2.11
C PRO A 98 15.79 12.48 1.34
N ASP A 99 15.88 13.72 0.85
CA ASP A 99 17.12 14.24 0.28
C ASP A 99 18.10 14.58 1.42
N LEU A 100 18.89 13.58 1.81
CA LEU A 100 19.85 13.69 2.91
C LEU A 100 20.97 14.69 2.60
N LYS A 101 21.32 14.90 1.32
CA LYS A 101 22.37 15.86 0.93
C LYS A 101 21.89 17.27 1.21
N ARG A 102 20.72 17.63 0.67
CA ARG A 102 20.09 18.93 0.97
C ARG A 102 19.86 19.14 2.47
N LEU A 103 19.50 18.08 3.20
CA LEU A 103 19.32 18.19 4.64
C LEU A 103 20.65 18.52 5.35
N THR A 104 21.73 17.84 4.98
CA THR A 104 23.05 18.01 5.61
C THR A 104 23.67 19.36 5.25
N ASP A 105 23.46 19.86 4.03
CA ASP A 105 23.95 21.17 3.59
C ASP A 105 23.38 22.33 4.42
N ASN A 106 22.18 22.15 5.00
CA ASN A 106 21.52 23.14 5.86
C ASN A 106 21.84 22.95 7.36
N VAL A 107 22.54 21.88 7.73
CA VAL A 107 22.90 21.60 9.13
C VAL A 107 24.32 22.11 9.36
N GLN A 108 24.43 23.17 10.15
CA GLN A 108 25.72 23.71 10.57
C GLN A 108 26.42 22.67 11.47
N SER A 109 27.49 22.06 10.96
CA SER A 109 28.24 21.04 11.70
C SER A 109 28.84 21.67 12.96
N GLN A 110 28.46 21.18 14.14
CA GLN A 110 29.16 21.54 15.38
C GLN A 110 30.52 20.84 15.39
N GLN A 111 31.60 21.62 15.41
CA GLN A 111 32.93 21.07 15.60
C GLN A 111 33.02 20.46 17.01
N SER A 112 33.42 19.20 17.07
CA SER A 112 33.72 18.54 18.36
C SER A 112 35.01 19.14 18.94
N HIS A 113 35.00 19.42 20.24
CA HIS A 113 36.18 19.86 21.00
C HIS A 113 37.09 18.70 21.38
#